data_AF-A0A078MBT7-F1
#
_entry.id   AF-A0A078MBT7-F1
#
_cell.length_a   1.000
_cell.length_b   1.000
_cell.length_c   1.000
_cell.angle_alpha   90.00
_cell.angle_beta   90.00
_cell.angle_gamma   90.00
#
_symmetry.space_group_name_H-M   'P 1'
#
loop_
_entity.id
_entity.type
_entity.pdbx_description
1 polymer ?
#
loop_
_entity_poly.entity_id
_entity_poly.type
_entity_poly.pdbx_seq_one_letter_code
_entity_poly.pdbx_strand_id
1 'polypeptide(L)'
;MQNPITLPNGSLMIDEHDAALLKGKRVALLDDVISTGGSLAALEQLVTQVGATVIARAAVLAEGYAATREDIIYLEKLPVFDTL
;
A
#
# COMPACT_ATOMS: atom_id res chain seq x y z
N MET A 1 -6.75 26.61 -3.54
CA MET A 1 -6.27 25.22 -3.62
C MET A 1 -5.60 24.94 -2.29
N GLN A 2 -6.19 24.09 -1.46
CA GLN A 2 -5.57 23.68 -0.19
C GLN A 2 -4.58 22.53 -0.49
N ASN A 3 -3.67 22.25 0.45
CA ASN A 3 -2.45 21.47 0.19
C ASN A 3 -2.71 19.96 0.27
N PRO A 4 -2.10 19.14 -0.62
CA PRO A 4 -2.22 17.69 -0.55
C PRO A 4 -1.69 17.15 0.79
N ILE A 5 -2.26 16.03 1.24
CA ILE A 5 -1.78 15.32 2.42
C ILE A 5 -0.60 14.46 1.97
N THR A 6 0.58 14.75 2.52
CA THR A 6 1.85 14.12 2.12
C THR A 6 2.50 13.48 3.33
N LEU A 7 3.09 12.30 3.16
CA LEU A 7 3.86 11.67 4.22
C LEU A 7 5.11 12.49 4.59
N PRO A 8 5.62 12.40 5.84
CA PRO A 8 6.78 13.18 6.28
C PRO A 8 8.05 13.02 5.44
N ASN A 9 8.21 11.86 4.79
CA ASN A 9 9.36 11.57 3.92
C ASN A 9 9.15 11.99 2.45
N GLY A 10 8.00 12.58 2.09
CA GLY A 10 7.68 13.00 0.73
C GLY A 10 7.43 11.86 -0.27
N SER A 11 7.35 10.61 0.17
CA SER A 11 7.27 9.44 -0.74
C SER A 11 5.89 9.25 -1.39
N LEU A 12 4.81 9.65 -0.70
CA LEU A 12 3.44 9.52 -1.17
C LEU A 12 2.63 10.76 -0.80
N MET A 13 1.71 11.13 -1.69
CA MET A 13 0.74 12.19 -1.50
C MET A 13 -0.64 11.74 -1.95
N ILE A 14 -1.67 12.30 -1.34
CA ILE A 14 -3.07 12.17 -1.78
C ILE A 14 -3.68 13.56 -1.83
N ASP A 15 -4.45 13.84 -2.88
CA ASP A 15 -5.19 15.09 -2.94
C ASP A 15 -6.39 15.09 -1.98
N GLU A 16 -6.95 16.27 -1.76
CA GLU A 16 -8.01 16.44 -0.78
C GLU A 16 -9.35 15.84 -1.20
N HIS A 17 -9.60 15.77 -2.51
CA HIS A 17 -10.83 15.17 -3.01
C HIS A 17 -10.84 13.68 -2.66
N ASP A 18 -9.74 12.98 -2.96
CA ASP A 18 -9.58 11.58 -2.64
C ASP A 18 -9.51 11.33 -1.12
N ALA A 19 -8.82 12.19 -0.37
CA ALA A 19 -8.80 12.10 1.09
C ALA A 19 -10.21 12.19 1.70
N ALA A 20 -11.06 13.08 1.18
CA ALA A 20 -12.44 13.21 1.62
C ALA A 20 -13.29 11.97 1.29
N LEU A 21 -13.05 11.32 0.14
CA LEU A 21 -13.72 10.09 -0.24
C LEU A 21 -13.36 8.91 0.67
N LEU A 22 -12.12 8.86 1.17
CA LEU A 22 -11.60 7.79 2.01
C LEU A 22 -11.99 7.91 3.49
N LYS A 23 -12.33 9.11 3.97
CA LYS A 23 -12.61 9.35 5.39
C LYS A 23 -13.71 8.42 5.94
N GLY A 24 -13.38 7.67 6.98
CA GLY A 24 -14.27 6.70 7.64
C GLY A 24 -14.59 5.46 6.81
N LYS A 25 -13.94 5.25 5.66
CA LYS A 25 -14.14 4.07 4.83
C LYS A 25 -13.27 2.90 5.28
N ARG A 26 -13.77 1.70 5.01
CA ARG A 26 -12.99 0.46 5.04
C ARG A 26 -12.43 0.25 3.65
N VAL A 27 -11.11 0.16 3.53
CA VAL A 27 -10.41 0.15 2.23
C VAL A 27 -9.52 -1.08 2.08
N ALA A 28 -9.36 -1.54 0.86
CA ALA A 28 -8.33 -2.51 0.50
C ALA A 28 -7.19 -1.79 -0.21
N LEU A 29 -5.95 -2.10 0.16
CA LEU A 29 -4.77 -1.67 -0.57
C LEU A 29 -4.48 -2.71 -1.66
N LEU A 30 -4.31 -2.26 -2.89
CA LEU A 30 -4.07 -3.12 -4.05
C LEU A 30 -2.83 -2.64 -4.80
N ASP A 31 -1.95 -3.57 -5.15
CA ASP A 31 -0.75 -3.32 -5.97
C ASP A 31 -0.60 -4.41 -7.05
N ASP A 32 0.32 -4.22 -7.99
CA ASP A 32 0.66 -5.29 -8.95
C ASP A 32 1.57 -6.35 -8.30
N VAL A 33 2.63 -5.90 -7.62
CA VAL A 33 3.64 -6.71 -6.96
C VAL A 33 3.97 -6.12 -5.59
N ILE A 34 3.86 -6.94 -4.53
CA ILE A 34 4.41 -6.57 -3.23
C ILE A 34 5.76 -7.30 -3.07
N SER A 35 6.83 -6.54 -2.80
CA SER A 35 8.18 -7.07 -2.55
C SER A 35 8.57 -6.95 -1.07
N THR A 36 9.33 -5.94 -0.66
CA THR A 36 9.63 -5.71 0.77
C THR A 36 8.40 -5.26 1.56
N GLY A 37 7.42 -4.65 0.89
CA GLY A 37 6.22 -4.06 1.51
C GLY A 37 6.40 -2.62 1.99
N GLY A 38 7.52 -1.96 1.70
CA GLY A 38 7.76 -0.56 2.07
C GLY A 38 6.71 0.40 1.52
N SER A 39 6.39 0.30 0.22
CA SER A 39 5.35 1.11 -0.43
C SER A 39 3.97 0.87 0.18
N LEU A 40 3.64 -0.40 0.47
CA LEU A 40 2.39 -0.79 1.10
C LEU A 40 2.25 -0.18 2.51
N ALA A 41 3.32 -0.20 3.31
CA ALA A 41 3.34 0.40 4.64
C ALA A 41 3.18 1.94 4.58
N ALA A 42 3.83 2.59 3.62
CA ALA A 42 3.67 4.02 3.39
C ALA A 42 2.23 4.35 2.98
N LEU A 43 1.62 3.58 2.08
CA LEU A 43 0.23 3.76 1.66
C LEU A 43 -0.73 3.56 2.83
N GLU A 44 -0.51 2.55 3.66
CA GLU A 44 -1.29 2.32 4.88
C GLU A 44 -1.22 3.49 5.86
N GLN A 45 -0.03 4.06 6.08
CA GLN A 45 0.13 5.26 6.89
C GLN A 45 -0.65 6.45 6.31
N LEU A 46 -0.57 6.65 5.00
CA LEU A 46 -1.26 7.76 4.32
C LEU A 46 -2.78 7.63 4.47
N VAL A 47 -3.34 6.45 4.16
CA VAL A 47 -4.80 6.26 4.24
C VAL A 47 -5.31 6.28 5.69
N THR A 48 -4.48 5.86 6.66
CA THR A 48 -4.82 5.97 8.09
C THR A 48 -4.86 7.44 8.52
N GLN A 49 -3.93 8.28 8.06
CA GLN A 49 -3.92 9.73 8.36
C GLN A 49 -5.17 10.44 7.83
N VAL A 50 -5.72 10.00 6.69
CA VAL A 50 -6.99 10.55 6.16
C VAL A 50 -8.24 9.96 6.84
N GLY A 51 -8.05 9.08 7.84
CA GLY A 51 -9.13 8.52 8.65
C GLY A 51 -9.83 7.31 8.02
N ALA A 52 -9.20 6.63 7.08
CA ALA A 52 -9.67 5.34 6.57
C ALA A 52 -9.15 4.17 7.43
N THR A 53 -9.73 2.99 7.25
CA THR A 53 -9.31 1.75 7.90
C THR A 53 -8.95 0.71 6.84
N VAL A 54 -7.69 0.29 6.80
CA VAL A 54 -7.25 -0.79 5.91
C VAL A 54 -7.78 -2.12 6.44
N ILE A 55 -8.52 -2.84 5.59
CA ILE A 55 -9.11 -4.15 5.93
C ILE A 55 -8.55 -5.30 5.10
N ALA A 56 -7.81 -4.99 4.04
CA ALA A 56 -7.16 -5.98 3.19
C ALA A 56 -5.95 -5.34 2.50
N ARG A 57 -4.95 -6.18 2.23
CA ARG A 57 -3.79 -5.87 1.43
C ARG A 57 -3.70 -6.95 0.37
N ALA A 58 -3.64 -6.58 -0.90
CA ALA A 58 -3.63 -7.53 -1.99
C ALA A 58 -2.67 -7.13 -3.09
N ALA A 59 -2.13 -8.12 -3.80
CA ALA A 59 -1.43 -7.92 -5.05
C ALA A 59 -1.63 -9.10 -6.00
N VAL A 60 -1.30 -8.92 -7.27
CA VAL A 60 -1.28 -10.06 -8.21
C VAL A 60 -0.14 -10.99 -7.82
N LEU A 61 1.05 -10.44 -7.57
CA LEU A 61 2.25 -11.20 -7.25
C LEU A 61 2.89 -10.80 -5.92
N ALA A 62 3.53 -11.76 -5.26
CA ALA A 62 4.39 -11.53 -4.11
C ALA A 62 5.84 -11.91 -4.42
N GLU A 63 6.77 -10.98 -4.27
CA GLU A 63 8.20 -11.17 -4.54
C GLU A 63 9.00 -11.27 -3.23
N GLY A 64 9.96 -12.19 -3.16
CA GLY A 64 10.89 -12.30 -2.04
C GLY A 64 10.18 -12.46 -0.69
N TYR A 65 10.47 -11.58 0.28
CA TYR A 65 9.91 -11.64 1.63
C TYR A 65 8.38 -11.52 1.66
N ALA A 66 7.75 -10.81 0.72
CA ALA A 66 6.29 -10.74 0.67
C ALA A 66 5.64 -12.12 0.50
N ALA A 67 6.28 -13.03 -0.22
CA ALA A 67 5.76 -14.38 -0.44
C ALA A 67 5.70 -15.23 0.85
N THR A 68 6.27 -14.76 1.96
CA THR A 68 6.19 -15.41 3.29
C THR A 68 5.24 -14.71 4.25
N ARG A 69 4.62 -13.60 3.84
CA ARG A 69 3.69 -12.85 4.68
C ARG A 69 2.29 -13.47 4.66
N GLU A 70 1.65 -13.51 5.83
CA GLU A 70 0.26 -13.99 6.00
C GLU A 70 -0.77 -12.85 5.99
N ASP A 71 -0.32 -11.59 6.02
CA ASP A 71 -1.17 -10.40 6.11
C ASP A 71 -1.49 -9.76 4.74
N ILE A 72 -1.10 -10.41 3.66
CA ILE A 72 -1.36 -9.99 2.27
C ILE A 72 -1.99 -11.14 1.47
N ILE A 73 -2.91 -10.81 0.59
CA ILE A 73 -3.56 -11.73 -0.34
C ILE A 73 -2.83 -11.63 -1.68
N TYR A 74 -2.36 -12.74 -2.23
CA TYR A 74 -1.73 -12.74 -3.55
C TYR A 74 -2.07 -13.99 -4.35
N LEU A 75 -1.94 -13.90 -5.67
CA LEU A 75 -2.30 -15.01 -6.56
C LEU A 75 -1.12 -15.95 -6.80
N GLU A 76 0.10 -15.41 -6.97
CA GLU A 76 1.29 -16.25 -7.17
C GLU A 76 2.59 -15.57 -6.72
N LYS A 77 3.66 -16.36 -6.55
CA LYS A 77 4.99 -15.87 -6.19
C LYS A 77 5.75 -15.39 -7.44
N LEU A 78 6.36 -14.22 -7.37
CA LEU A 78 7.31 -13.77 -8.38
C LEU A 78 8.71 -14.33 -8.05
N PRO A 79 9.36 -15.09 -8.96
CA PRO A 79 10.67 -15.66 -8.70
C PRO A 79 11.74 -14.57 -8.60
N VAL A 80 12.61 -14.70 -7.60
CA VAL A 80 13.80 -13.86 -7.42
C VAL A 80 15.00 -14.57 -8.05
N PHE A 81 15.78 -13.85 -8.85
CA PHE A 81 16.97 -14.37 -9.51
C PHE A 81 18.22 -13.75 -8.90
N ASP A 82 19.19 -14.57 -8.54
CA ASP A 82 20.51 -14.07 -8.15
C ASP A 82 21.29 -13.61 -9.39
N THR A 83 21.95 -12.47 -9.29
CA THR A 83 22.97 -12.08 -10.26
C THR A 83 24.25 -12.85 -9.95
N LEU A 84 24.65 -13.75 -10.85
CA LEU A 84 25.92 -14.48 -10.82
C LEU A 84 27.13 -13.54 -10.68
#